data_AF-A0A172WRQ0-F1
#
_entry.id   AF-A0A172WRQ0-F1
#
_cell.length_a   1.000
_cell.length_b   1.000
_cell.length_c   1.000
_cell.angle_alpha   90.00
_cell.angle_beta   90.00
_cell.angle_gamma   90.00
#
_symmetry.space_group_name_H-M   'P 1'
#
loop_
_entity.id
_entity.type
_entity.pdbx_description
1 polymer ?
#
loop_
_entity_poly.entity_id
_entity_poly.type
_entity_poly.pdbx_seq_one_letter_code
_entity_poly.pdbx_strand_id
1 'polypeptide(L)' 'MTSSAANAGFNLATLTADARALINADKQACLIRWKVRDLKGPEKDRQGRVLLAAVPESARPAVVAALKARGSR' A
#
# COMPACT_ATOMS: atom_id res chain seq x y z
N MET A 1 6.71 29.99 -19.21
CA MET A 1 7.26 30.09 -17.84
C MET A 1 7.00 28.77 -17.14
N THR A 2 7.95 27.85 -17.22
CA THR A 2 7.94 26.55 -16.54
C THR A 2 8.44 26.74 -15.11
N SER A 3 7.54 27.11 -14.20
CA SER A 3 7.87 27.14 -12.77
C SER A 3 7.89 25.72 -12.23
N SER A 4 9.06 25.31 -11.79
CA SER A 4 9.38 24.05 -11.14
C SER A 4 8.60 23.88 -9.83
N ALA A 5 7.35 23.41 -9.90
CA ALA A 5 6.59 22.95 -8.73
C ALA A 5 7.06 21.56 -8.25
N ALA A 6 8.08 20.99 -8.89
CA ALA A 6 8.56 19.62 -8.64
C ALA A 6 9.32 19.45 -7.31
N ASN A 7 9.66 20.54 -6.61
CA ASN A 7 10.42 20.52 -5.35
C ASN A 7 9.73 21.26 -4.19
N ALA A 8 8.42 21.43 -4.23
CA ALA A 8 7.68 21.74 -3.01
C ALA A 8 7.69 20.47 -2.15
N GLY A 9 8.64 20.37 -1.21
CA GLY A 9 8.77 19.21 -0.34
C GLY A 9 7.42 18.83 0.26
N PHE A 10 6.97 17.61 0.01
CA PHE A 10 5.70 17.11 0.54
C PHE A 10 5.82 17.02 2.07
N ASN A 11 5.33 18.03 2.79
CA ASN A 11 5.32 18.00 4.24
C ASN A 11 4.31 16.94 4.72
N LEU A 12 4.83 15.79 5.16
CA LEU A 12 4.00 14.70 5.65
C LEU A 12 3.19 15.09 6.89
N ALA A 13 3.60 16.12 7.63
CA ALA A 13 2.89 16.61 8.80
C ALA A 13 1.54 17.25 8.43
N THR A 14 1.45 17.92 7.27
CA THR A 14 0.25 18.65 6.84
C THR A 14 -0.78 17.77 6.10
N LEU A 15 -0.53 16.47 5.98
CA LEU A 15 -1.46 15.57 5.30
C LEU A 15 -2.81 15.48 6.01
N THR A 16 -3.89 15.36 5.26
CA THR A 16 -5.19 15.01 5.84
C THR A 16 -5.14 13.59 6.41
N ALA A 17 -6.08 13.27 7.31
CA ALA A 17 -6.21 11.90 7.83
C ALA A 17 -6.40 10.88 6.70
N ASP A 18 -7.20 11.22 5.69
CA ASP A 18 -7.44 10.38 4.52
C ASP A 18 -6.18 10.14 3.69
N ALA A 19 -5.39 11.20 3.43
CA ALA A 19 -4.13 11.06 2.72
C ALA A 19 -3.13 10.18 3.49
N ARG A 20 -3.09 10.30 4.83
CA ARG A 20 -2.30 9.40 5.68
C ARG A 20 -2.80 7.97 5.62
N ALA A 21 -4.12 7.75 5.60
CA ALA A 21 -4.71 6.42 5.48
C ALA A 21 -4.33 5.74 4.16
N LEU A 22 -4.35 6.47 3.04
CA LEU A 22 -3.91 5.97 1.74
C LEU A 22 -2.42 5.59 1.73
N ILE A 23 -1.56 6.43 2.32
CA ILE A 23 -0.13 6.12 2.45
C ILE A 23 0.08 4.88 3.31
N ASN A 24 -0.63 4.76 4.43
CA ASN A 24 -0.53 3.60 5.30
C ASN A 24 -1.02 2.33 4.61
N ALA A 25 -2.11 2.42 3.83
CA ALA A 25 -2.59 1.30 3.03
C ALA A 25 -1.55 0.86 1.99
N ASP A 26 -0.88 1.80 1.32
CA ASP A 26 0.18 1.52 0.36
C ASP A 26 1.42 0.88 1.02
N LYS A 27 1.82 1.37 2.20
CA LYS A 27 2.89 0.75 3.01
C LYS A 27 2.55 -0.69 3.37
N GLN A 28 1.32 -0.96 3.80
CA GLN A 28 0.87 -2.32 4.12
C GLN A 28 0.87 -3.21 2.88
N ALA A 29 0.38 -2.73 1.74
CA ALA A 29 0.43 -3.48 0.48
C ALA A 29 1.88 -3.81 0.06
N CYS A 30 2.81 -2.88 0.22
CA CYS A 30 4.22 -3.09 -0.04
C CYS A 30 4.81 -4.17 0.89
N LEU A 31 4.53 -4.08 2.19
CA LEU A 31 4.97 -5.07 3.18
C LEU A 31 4.43 -6.46 2.87
N ILE A 32 3.15 -6.58 2.55
CA ILE A 32 2.52 -7.86 2.16
C ILE A 32 3.25 -8.45 0.95
N ARG A 33 3.47 -7.67 -0.13
CA ARG A 33 4.22 -8.17 -1.29
C ARG A 33 5.64 -8.62 -0.94
N TRP A 34 6.33 -7.87 -0.09
CA TRP A 34 7.68 -8.22 0.34
C TRP A 34 7.71 -9.53 1.13
N LYS A 35 6.77 -9.71 2.07
CA LYS A 35 6.65 -10.93 2.89
C LYS A 35 6.36 -12.19 2.08
N VAL A 36 5.67 -12.06 0.94
CA VAL A 36 5.31 -13.19 0.08
C VAL A 36 6.15 -13.27 -1.19
N ARG A 37 7.20 -12.45 -1.32
CA ARG A 37 8.00 -12.31 -2.55
C ARG A 37 8.60 -13.64 -3.01
N ASP A 38 9.12 -14.40 -2.06
CA ASP A 38 9.89 -15.63 -2.34
C ASP A 38 8.98 -16.89 -2.31
N LEU A 39 7.69 -16.71 -2.01
CA LEU A 39 6.67 -17.76 -2.06
C LEU A 39 6.11 -17.90 -3.49
N LYS A 40 5.73 -19.13 -3.86
CA LYS A 40 5.16 -19.43 -5.19
C LYS A 40 3.80 -20.10 -5.08
N GLY A 41 2.98 -19.89 -6.11
CA GLY A 41 1.71 -20.60 -6.29
C GLY A 41 0.78 -20.52 -5.06
N PRO A 42 0.15 -21.65 -4.66
CA PRO A 42 -0.86 -21.67 -3.59
C PRO A 42 -0.37 -21.12 -2.24
N GLU A 43 0.91 -21.30 -1.93
CA GLU A 43 1.47 -20.87 -0.64
C GLU A 43 1.55 -19.35 -0.54
N LYS A 44 1.90 -18.70 -1.65
CA LYS A 44 1.90 -17.24 -1.76
C LYS A 44 0.50 -16.67 -1.51
N ASP A 45 -0.51 -17.29 -2.12
CA ASP A 45 -1.90 -16.84 -2.00
C ASP A 45 -2.43 -17.08 -0.58
N ARG A 46 -2.13 -18.23 0.02
CA ARG A 46 -2.48 -18.54 1.41
C ARG A 46 -1.88 -17.51 2.37
N GLN A 47 -0.57 -17.28 2.29
CA GLN A 47 0.10 -16.33 3.16
C GLN A 47 -0.37 -14.90 2.90
N GLY A 48 -0.63 -14.53 1.64
CA GLY A 48 -1.21 -13.24 1.28
C GLY A 48 -2.57 -12.99 1.93
N ARG A 49 -3.45 -14.00 1.95
CA ARG A 49 -4.76 -13.92 2.63
C ARG A 49 -4.62 -13.77 4.14
N VAL A 50 -3.71 -14.50 4.77
CA VAL A 50 -3.43 -14.39 6.22
C VAL A 50 -2.94 -12.98 6.57
N LEU A 51 -1.98 -12.46 5.81
CA LEU A 51 -1.45 -11.11 6.04
C LEU A 51 -2.52 -10.03 5.80
N LEU A 52 -3.37 -10.19 4.80
CA LEU A 52 -4.48 -9.28 4.55
C LEU A 52 -5.55 -9.36 5.66
N ALA A 53 -5.77 -10.54 6.24
CA ALA A 53 -6.72 -10.72 7.34
C ALA A 53 -6.26 -10.01 8.63
N ALA A 54 -4.94 -9.83 8.82
CA ALA A 54 -4.38 -9.07 9.93
C ALA A 54 -4.54 -7.54 9.79
N VAL A 55 -4.92 -7.05 8.60
CA VAL A 55 -5.21 -5.63 8.38
C VAL A 55 -6.59 -5.29 8.97
N PRO A 56 -6.73 -4.17 9.71
CA PRO A 56 -8.03 -3.69 10.20
C PRO A 56 -9.08 -3.62 9.08
N GLU A 57 -10.30 -4.03 9.37
CA GLU A 57 -11.37 -4.13 8.36
C GLU A 57 -11.64 -2.80 7.66
N SER A 58 -11.60 -1.68 8.40
CA SER A 58 -11.77 -0.33 7.86
C SER A 58 -10.70 0.08 6.85
N ALA A 59 -9.48 -0.45 6.96
CA ALA A 59 -8.37 -0.15 6.06
C ALA A 59 -8.22 -1.17 4.92
N ARG A 60 -8.86 -2.34 5.04
CA ARG A 60 -8.71 -3.47 4.10
C ARG A 60 -9.06 -3.11 2.65
N PRO A 61 -10.14 -2.36 2.34
CA PRO A 61 -10.46 -1.98 0.96
C PRO A 61 -9.33 -1.18 0.30
N ALA A 62 -8.75 -0.22 1.03
CA ALA A 62 -7.65 0.60 0.53
C ALA A 62 -6.38 -0.22 0.31
N VAL A 63 -6.06 -1.17 1.21
CA VAL A 63 -4.91 -2.09 1.04
C VAL A 63 -5.10 -3.00 -0.16
N VAL A 64 -6.31 -3.54 -0.38
CA VAL A 64 -6.61 -4.36 -1.55
C VAL A 64 -6.47 -3.56 -2.85
N ALA A 65 -6.96 -2.32 -2.88
CA ALA A 65 -6.80 -1.43 -4.03
C ALA A 65 -5.31 -1.18 -4.33
N ALA A 66 -4.50 -0.88 -3.30
CA ALA A 66 -3.05 -0.69 -3.43
C ALA A 66 -2.32 -1.96 -3.89
N LEU A 67 -2.69 -3.14 -3.38
CA LEU A 67 -2.13 -4.43 -3.83
C LEU A 67 -2.41 -4.67 -5.32
N LYS A 68 -3.64 -4.41 -5.77
CA LYS A 68 -4.03 -4.54 -7.18
C LYS A 68 -3.22 -3.60 -8.07
N ALA A 69 -3.11 -2.31 -7.70
CA ALA A 69 -2.34 -1.32 -8.45
C ALA A 69 -0.84 -1.66 -8.56
N ARG A 70 -0.29 -2.36 -7.56
CA ARG A 70 1.11 -2.83 -7.55
C ARG A 70 1.31 -4.16 -8.27
N GLY A 71 0.27 -4.96 -8.43
CA GLY A 71 0.31 -6.23 -9.16
C GLY A 71 0.17 -6.07 -10.67
N SER A 72 -0.36 -4.95 -11.14
CA SER A 72 -0.45 -4.58 -12.56
C SER A 72 0.82 -3.94 -13.15
N ARG A 73 1.91 -3.89 -12.37
CA ARG A 73 3.25 -3.42 -12.78
C ARG A 73 4.23 -4.59 -12.75
#